data_AF-A0AAD6EYT7-F1
#
_entry.id   AF-A0AAD6EYT7-F1
#
_cell.length_a   1.000
_cell.length_b   1.000
_cell.length_c   1.000
_cell.angle_alpha   90.00
_cell.angle_beta   90.00
_cell.angle_gamma   90.00
#
_symmetry.space_group_name_H-M   'P 1'
#
loop_
_entity.id
_entity.type
_entity.pdbx_description
1 polymer ?
#
loop_
_entity_poly.entity_id
_entity_poly.type
_entity_poly.pdbx_seq_one_letter_code
_entity_poly.pdbx_strand_id
1 'polypeptide(L)'
;MVSWSDLCSDALGHIIGFLSLPDLQSFSAVCRNWRWVAKQNNCSPAEQLPWLMMKEDASTKKRKFYSLTEKRHYYIDIPELHNQCWIGSSFGWLFIVDGKFIPRLFNPFTRECYKLPLLPKFEEDMLQERLVKAVLSHDPSKKSDFTVLFLYRINLTKMAVWRPGENRWRCIPCMDHVADAIFFRGNFYLACSSDLFLISDVGSNPTMKLVMPLLLSGIEYLVDFMGELLLVERHLTNLGEWPHHFHVVTKRFAVHKLNLEEKTSSECKDFGDYAIFLGTSCPLVVNSQLFPGCKRNSIYFTDLGIKLYPEVYGCDDIGVYDFPRDAIEPYYPSEIFHPFAEPPIWLTPNINKL
;
A
#
# COMPACT_ATOMS: atom_id res chain seq x y z
N MET A 1 -42.53 4.38 22.58
CA MET A 1 -41.41 4.23 21.62
C MET A 1 -40.17 4.03 22.46
N VAL A 2 -39.47 2.89 22.32
CA VAL A 2 -38.21 2.66 23.04
C VAL A 2 -37.12 3.48 22.35
N SER A 3 -36.38 4.28 23.10
CA SER A 3 -35.30 5.09 22.53
C SER A 3 -34.07 4.22 22.33
N TRP A 4 -33.52 4.22 21.10
CA TRP A 4 -32.25 3.57 20.79
C TRP A 4 -31.06 4.16 21.58
N SER A 5 -31.21 5.37 22.15
CA SER A 5 -30.21 5.95 23.05
C SER A 5 -30.02 5.15 24.34
N ASP A 6 -31.00 4.34 24.72
CA ASP A 6 -31.08 3.64 26.01
C ASP A 6 -30.64 2.17 25.89
N LEU A 7 -30.14 1.77 24.72
CA LEU A 7 -29.56 0.44 24.50
C LEU A 7 -28.37 0.22 25.45
N CYS A 8 -28.28 -0.98 26.04
CA CYS A 8 -27.18 -1.30 26.95
C CYS A 8 -25.83 -1.37 26.23
N SER A 9 -24.75 -1.13 26.97
CA SER A 9 -23.38 -1.14 26.43
C SER A 9 -23.00 -2.46 25.76
N ASP A 10 -23.52 -3.59 26.22
CA ASP A 10 -23.24 -4.92 25.64
C ASP A 10 -23.83 -5.04 24.23
N ALA A 11 -25.09 -4.65 24.04
CA ALA A 11 -25.74 -4.67 22.74
C ALA A 11 -25.09 -3.68 21.77
N LEU A 12 -24.69 -2.51 22.26
CA LEU A 12 -23.92 -1.52 21.50
C LEU A 12 -22.53 -2.05 21.11
N GLY A 13 -21.87 -2.81 21.99
CA GLY A 13 -20.61 -3.49 21.71
C GLY A 13 -20.72 -4.51 20.58
N HIS A 14 -21.79 -5.30 20.56
CA HIS A 14 -22.07 -6.21 19.46
C HIS A 14 -22.29 -5.48 18.12
N ILE A 15 -23.01 -4.35 18.14
CA ILE A 15 -23.25 -3.55 16.92
C ILE A 15 -21.93 -3.04 16.35
N ILE A 16 -21.03 -2.53 17.18
CA ILE A 16 -19.71 -1.99 16.76
C ILE A 16 -18.92 -3.01 15.93
N GLY A 17 -18.98 -4.30 16.31
CA GLY A 17 -18.29 -5.37 15.60
C GLY A 17 -18.73 -5.57 14.14
N PHE A 18 -19.87 -4.99 13.73
CA PHE A 18 -20.38 -5.06 12.36
C PHE A 18 -20.27 -3.75 11.58
N LEU A 19 -19.81 -2.66 12.21
CA LEU A 19 -19.78 -1.34 11.58
C LEU A 19 -18.56 -1.16 10.68
N SER A 20 -18.78 -0.56 9.51
CA SER A 20 -17.70 0.04 8.73
C SER A 20 -17.07 1.20 9.50
N LEU A 21 -15.90 1.69 9.09
CA LEU A 21 -15.27 2.80 9.80
C LEU A 21 -16.07 4.10 9.77
N PRO A 22 -16.67 4.48 8.63
CA PRO A 22 -17.59 5.62 8.58
C PRO A 22 -18.78 5.44 9.49
N ASP A 23 -19.36 4.24 9.53
CA ASP A 23 -20.50 3.96 10.38
C ASP A 23 -20.10 3.99 11.86
N LEU A 24 -18.88 3.53 12.21
CA LEU A 24 -18.33 3.62 13.56
C LEU A 24 -18.09 5.08 13.98
N GLN A 25 -17.58 5.92 13.06
CA GLN A 25 -17.45 7.36 13.31
C GLN A 25 -18.82 8.00 13.53
N SER A 26 -19.79 7.73 12.66
CA SER A 26 -21.17 8.21 12.82
C SER A 26 -21.80 7.71 14.12
N PHE A 27 -21.59 6.44 14.49
CA PHE A 27 -22.02 5.82 15.73
C PHE A 27 -21.44 6.55 16.95
N SER A 28 -20.13 6.84 16.94
CA SER A 28 -19.45 7.57 18.02
C SER A 28 -19.90 9.05 18.16
N ALA A 29 -20.56 9.57 17.13
CA ALA A 29 -21.10 10.92 17.10
C ALA A 29 -22.53 11.05 17.66
N VAL A 30 -23.25 9.93 17.88
CA VAL A 30 -24.66 9.92 18.30
C VAL A 30 -24.85 10.55 19.69
N CYS A 31 -24.22 9.99 20.72
CA CYS A 31 -24.31 10.49 22.09
C CYS A 31 -23.08 10.11 22.94
N ARG A 32 -22.99 10.63 24.17
CA ARG A 32 -21.86 10.35 25.08
C ARG A 32 -21.71 8.86 25.39
N ASN A 33 -22.82 8.15 25.58
CA ASN A 33 -22.80 6.72 25.87
C ASN A 33 -22.21 5.92 24.69
N TRP A 34 -22.72 6.13 23.48
CA TRP A 34 -22.24 5.44 22.28
C TRP A 34 -20.77 5.75 21.99
N ARG A 35 -20.34 7.01 22.17
CA ARG A 35 -18.93 7.38 22.08
C ARG A 35 -18.06 6.65 23.11
N TRP A 36 -18.53 6.53 24.34
CA TRP A 36 -17.81 5.81 25.39
C TRP A 36 -17.70 4.33 25.05
N VAL A 37 -18.80 3.70 24.62
CA VAL A 37 -18.81 2.29 24.21
C VAL A 37 -17.88 2.04 23.01
N ALA A 38 -17.85 2.94 22.03
CA ALA A 38 -16.93 2.87 20.89
C ALA A 38 -15.45 2.92 21.31
N LYS A 39 -15.11 3.72 22.32
CA LYS A 39 -13.74 3.81 22.86
C LYS A 39 -13.33 2.63 23.74
N GLN A 40 -14.30 2.07 24.49
CA GLN A 40 -14.03 0.94 25.40
C GLN A 40 -13.93 -0.37 24.63
N ASN A 41 -14.78 -0.55 23.62
CA ASN A 41 -14.69 -1.66 22.71
C ASN A 41 -13.60 -1.37 21.67
N ASN A 42 -12.34 -1.45 22.12
CA ASN A 42 -11.14 -1.72 21.31
C ASN A 42 -11.28 -3.01 20.46
N CYS A 43 -12.49 -3.50 20.21
CA CYS A 43 -12.80 -4.29 19.06
C CYS A 43 -12.16 -3.58 17.87
N SER A 44 -11.09 -4.17 17.35
CA SER A 44 -10.64 -3.87 16.01
C SER A 44 -11.92 -3.83 15.17
N PRO A 45 -12.21 -2.72 14.48
CA PRO A 45 -13.30 -2.69 13.51
C PRO A 45 -13.21 -3.98 12.70
N ALA A 46 -14.35 -4.58 12.34
CA ALA A 46 -14.35 -5.75 11.44
C ALA A 46 -13.30 -5.51 10.37
N GLU A 47 -12.43 -6.50 10.11
CA GLU A 47 -11.41 -6.36 9.07
C GLU A 47 -12.07 -5.73 7.85
N GLN A 48 -11.43 -4.73 7.24
CA GLN A 48 -11.97 -4.00 6.09
C GLN A 48 -11.07 -4.24 4.90
N LEU A 49 -11.69 -4.34 3.72
CA LEU A 49 -10.92 -4.28 2.49
C LEU A 49 -10.11 -2.97 2.46
N PRO A 50 -8.93 -2.98 1.85
CA PRO A 50 -8.18 -1.76 1.60
C PRO A 50 -9.05 -0.75 0.84
N TRP A 51 -9.04 0.49 1.30
CA TRP A 51 -9.67 1.58 0.60
C TRP A 51 -8.72 2.13 -0.45
N LEU A 52 -9.28 2.57 -1.57
CA LEU A 52 -8.52 3.24 -2.60
C LEU A 52 -8.48 4.74 -2.29
N MET A 53 -7.33 5.25 -1.86
CA MET A 53 -7.11 6.69 -1.65
C MET A 53 -6.73 7.35 -2.98
N MET A 54 -7.46 8.39 -3.34
CA MET A 54 -7.26 9.17 -4.56
C MET A 54 -6.70 10.56 -4.27
N LYS A 55 -6.41 11.32 -5.33
CA LYS A 55 -5.97 12.71 -5.24
C LYS A 55 -6.97 13.59 -4.47
N GLU A 56 -6.43 14.65 -3.89
CA GLU A 56 -7.21 15.73 -3.30
C GLU A 56 -8.16 16.34 -4.34
N ASP A 57 -9.42 16.53 -3.94
CA ASP A 57 -10.39 17.25 -4.73
C ASP A 57 -10.05 18.74 -4.72
N ALA A 58 -9.77 19.30 -5.91
CA ALA A 58 -9.30 20.67 -6.05
C ALA A 58 -10.30 21.71 -5.52
N SER A 59 -11.61 21.39 -5.53
CA SER A 59 -12.68 22.31 -5.11
C SER A 59 -12.93 22.26 -3.61
N THR A 60 -12.91 21.08 -3.01
CA THR A 60 -13.23 20.88 -1.59
C THR A 60 -12.02 20.81 -0.69
N LYS A 61 -10.81 20.62 -1.25
CA LYS A 61 -9.56 20.33 -0.53
C LYS A 61 -9.62 19.07 0.34
N LYS A 62 -10.62 18.21 0.12
CA LYS A 62 -10.77 16.94 0.82
C LYS A 62 -10.13 15.81 0.03
N ARG A 63 -9.64 14.82 0.76
CA ARG A 63 -9.10 13.58 0.20
C ARG A 63 -10.26 12.63 -0.11
N LYS A 64 -10.28 12.10 -1.32
CA LYS A 64 -11.31 11.16 -1.79
C LYS A 64 -10.84 9.73 -1.54
N PHE A 65 -11.68 8.92 -0.91
CA PHE A 65 -11.47 7.49 -0.68
C PHE A 65 -12.60 6.71 -1.34
N TYR A 66 -12.30 5.52 -1.86
CA TYR A 66 -13.31 4.61 -2.39
C TYR A 66 -13.28 3.27 -1.63
N SER A 67 -14.45 2.85 -1.15
CA SER A 67 -14.66 1.55 -0.52
C SER A 67 -15.14 0.57 -1.58
N LEU A 68 -14.39 -0.52 -1.79
CA LEU A 68 -14.77 -1.60 -2.72
C LEU A 68 -15.99 -2.36 -2.22
N THR A 69 -16.12 -2.53 -0.90
CA THR A 69 -17.25 -3.23 -0.27
C THR A 69 -18.56 -2.50 -0.52
N GLU A 70 -18.56 -1.18 -0.32
CA GLU A 70 -19.78 -0.38 -0.36
C GLU A 70 -20.00 0.31 -1.72
N LYS A 71 -18.99 0.26 -2.59
CA LYS A 71 -18.98 0.91 -3.91
C LYS A 71 -19.31 2.40 -3.83
N ARG A 72 -18.89 3.06 -2.75
CA ARG A 72 -19.13 4.50 -2.51
C ARG A 72 -17.85 5.27 -2.19
N HIS A 73 -17.91 6.57 -2.46
CA HIS A 73 -16.85 7.51 -2.12
C HIS A 73 -17.05 8.12 -0.74
N TYR A 74 -15.93 8.35 -0.06
CA TYR A 74 -15.84 9.11 1.17
C TYR A 74 -14.90 10.29 0.98
N TYR A 75 -15.22 11.38 1.65
CA TYR A 75 -14.44 12.62 1.58
C TYR A 75 -13.97 12.96 2.99
N ILE A 76 -12.66 12.82 3.21
CA ILE A 76 -12.04 13.08 4.50
C ILE A 76 -11.17 14.31 4.36
N ASP A 77 -11.35 15.29 5.25
CA ASP A 77 -10.45 16.42 5.33
C ASP A 77 -9.14 15.99 6.01
N ILE A 78 -8.03 16.02 5.26
CA ILE A 78 -6.71 15.61 5.75
C ILE A 78 -5.69 16.71 5.43
N PRO A 79 -5.66 17.80 6.21
CA PRO A 79 -4.80 18.95 5.93
C PRO A 79 -3.31 18.61 5.88
N GLU A 80 -2.87 17.60 6.64
CA GLU A 80 -1.47 17.18 6.70
C GLU A 80 -0.95 16.59 5.38
N LEU A 81 -1.86 16.17 4.50
CA LEU A 81 -1.55 15.66 3.16
C LEU A 81 -1.66 16.74 2.08
N HIS A 82 -2.08 17.97 2.41
CA HIS A 82 -2.12 19.07 1.45
C HIS A 82 -0.70 19.37 0.96
N ASN A 83 -0.52 19.43 -0.36
CA ASN A 83 0.79 19.66 -1.01
C ASN A 83 1.90 18.68 -0.57
N GLN A 84 1.55 17.44 -0.23
CA GLN A 84 2.51 16.38 0.07
C GLN A 84 2.53 15.35 -1.05
N CYS A 85 3.72 14.87 -1.41
CA CYS A 85 3.86 13.66 -2.19
C CYS A 85 3.76 12.45 -1.26
N TRP A 86 3.19 11.34 -1.73
CA TRP A 86 3.25 10.06 -1.04
C TRP A 86 3.97 8.99 -1.87
N ILE A 87 4.63 8.10 -1.15
CA ILE A 87 5.52 7.09 -1.73
C ILE A 87 4.80 5.75 -1.78
N GLY A 88 3.97 5.48 -0.79
CA GLY A 88 3.18 4.26 -0.66
C GLY A 88 2.67 4.12 0.77
N SER A 89 2.01 3.01 1.02
CA SER A 89 1.48 2.65 2.32
C SER A 89 2.03 1.31 2.84
N SER A 90 2.03 1.15 4.15
CA SER A 90 2.32 -0.12 4.84
C SER A 90 1.59 -0.13 6.19
N PHE A 91 0.82 -1.18 6.50
CA PHE A 91 0.02 -1.30 7.73
C PHE A 91 -0.96 -0.15 8.01
N GLY A 92 -1.44 0.55 6.98
CA GLY A 92 -2.30 1.74 7.11
C GLY A 92 -1.54 3.05 7.35
N TRP A 93 -0.21 3.01 7.40
CA TRP A 93 0.65 4.19 7.49
C TRP A 93 1.12 4.63 6.10
N LEU A 94 1.10 5.93 5.87
CA LEU A 94 1.56 6.58 4.66
C LEU A 94 2.97 7.12 4.84
N PHE A 95 3.81 6.88 3.85
CA PHE A 95 5.08 7.58 3.71
C PHE A 95 4.86 8.83 2.87
N ILE A 96 4.97 9.99 3.50
CA ILE A 96 4.74 11.29 2.87
C ILE A 96 6.02 12.13 2.92
N VAL A 97 6.20 12.99 1.93
CA VAL A 97 7.34 13.89 1.82
C VAL A 97 6.82 15.27 1.44
N ASP A 98 7.29 16.30 2.16
CA ASP A 98 6.97 17.68 1.84
C ASP A 98 7.93 18.26 0.78
N GLY A 99 7.63 19.46 0.28
CA GLY A 99 8.51 20.16 -0.67
C GLY A 99 9.91 20.49 -0.12
N LYS A 100 10.17 20.29 1.18
CA LYS A 100 11.48 20.45 1.81
C LYS A 100 12.24 19.12 1.97
N PHE A 101 11.76 18.04 1.35
CA PHE A 101 12.35 16.69 1.44
C PHE A 101 12.35 16.12 2.86
N ILE A 102 11.41 16.53 3.72
CA ILE A 102 11.28 16.00 5.07
C ILE A 102 10.27 14.84 5.04
N PRO A 103 10.73 13.57 5.10
CA PRO A 103 9.85 12.43 5.16
C PRO A 103 9.13 12.35 6.50
N ARG A 104 7.87 11.91 6.44
CA ARG A 104 7.03 11.60 7.59
C ARG A 104 6.33 10.28 7.36
N LEU A 105 6.18 9.52 8.44
CA LEU A 105 5.30 8.35 8.48
C LEU A 105 4.02 8.77 9.19
N PHE A 106 2.91 8.78 8.46
CA PHE A 106 1.66 9.40 8.88
C PHE A 106 0.49 8.44 8.75
N ASN A 107 -0.31 8.30 9.79
CA ASN A 107 -1.56 7.54 9.72
C ASN A 107 -2.74 8.53 9.51
N PRO A 108 -3.43 8.49 8.37
CA PRO A 108 -4.50 9.45 8.06
C PRO A 108 -5.76 9.28 8.91
N PHE A 109 -5.95 8.11 9.54
CA PHE A 109 -7.13 7.81 10.35
C PHE A 109 -6.90 8.18 11.82
N THR A 110 -5.72 7.89 12.38
CA THR A 110 -5.38 8.23 13.77
C THR A 110 -4.70 9.59 13.92
N ARG A 111 -4.20 10.18 12.82
CA ARG A 111 -3.36 11.39 12.78
C ARG A 111 -2.03 11.28 13.52
N GLU A 112 -1.65 10.08 13.94
CA GLU A 112 -0.31 9.82 14.47
C GLU A 112 0.75 10.06 13.38
N CYS A 113 1.88 10.64 13.77
CA CYS A 113 2.94 11.03 12.85
C CYS A 113 4.32 10.82 13.46
N TYR A 114 5.21 10.15 12.72
CA TYR A 114 6.63 10.10 13.03
C TYR A 114 7.39 11.01 12.06
N LYS A 115 8.30 11.82 12.59
CA LYS A 115 9.24 12.59 11.79
C LYS A 115 10.47 11.72 11.51
N LEU A 116 10.86 11.64 10.25
CA LEU A 116 12.04 10.90 9.82
C LEU A 116 13.15 11.90 9.48
N PRO A 117 14.43 11.47 9.48
CA PRO A 117 15.54 12.33 9.10
C PRO A 117 15.42 12.81 7.66
N LEU A 118 16.01 13.97 7.35
CA LEU A 118 16.03 14.54 6.01
C LEU A 118 16.58 13.52 5.00
N LEU A 119 15.92 13.41 3.84
CA LEU A 119 16.47 12.64 2.73
C LEU A 119 17.65 13.40 2.12
N PRO A 120 18.60 12.71 1.45
CA PRO A 120 19.60 13.40 0.65
C PRO A 120 18.91 14.36 -0.32
N LYS A 121 19.43 15.59 -0.44
CA LYS A 121 18.82 16.60 -1.30
C LYS A 121 18.90 16.16 -2.76
N PHE A 122 17.77 16.27 -3.47
CA PHE A 122 17.67 16.16 -4.92
C PHE A 122 17.15 17.49 -5.48
N GLU A 123 17.16 17.65 -6.79
CA GLU A 123 16.48 18.79 -7.42
C GLU A 123 14.96 18.66 -7.18
N GLU A 124 14.32 19.77 -6.77
CA GLU A 124 12.91 19.83 -6.34
C GLU A 124 11.94 19.31 -7.42
N ASP A 125 12.23 19.57 -8.70
CA ASP A 125 11.33 19.26 -9.81
C ASP A 125 11.18 17.75 -10.10
N MET A 126 12.02 16.90 -9.51
CA MET A 126 12.05 15.45 -9.75
C MET A 126 11.67 14.63 -8.51
N LEU A 127 11.12 15.27 -7.48
CA LEU A 127 10.79 14.66 -6.18
C LEU A 127 9.97 13.36 -6.32
N GLN A 128 8.88 13.39 -7.09
CA GLN A 128 7.95 12.26 -7.18
C GLN A 128 8.54 11.07 -7.95
N GLU A 129 9.31 11.32 -9.01
CA GLU A 129 9.97 10.30 -9.82
C GLU A 129 11.13 9.62 -9.09
N ARG A 130 11.74 10.33 -8.14
CA ARG A 130 12.85 9.82 -7.34
C ARG A 130 12.40 8.97 -6.16
N LEU A 131 11.12 8.98 -5.80
CA LEU A 131 10.62 8.21 -4.65
C LEU A 131 10.03 6.88 -5.11
N VAL A 132 10.73 5.79 -4.79
CA VAL A 132 10.38 4.45 -5.30
C VAL A 132 9.41 3.75 -4.37
N LYS A 133 9.87 3.36 -3.17
CA LYS A 133 9.08 2.57 -2.22
C LYS A 133 9.58 2.76 -0.79
N ALA A 134 8.70 2.56 0.18
CA ALA A 134 9.06 2.46 1.58
C ALA A 134 8.35 1.27 2.22
N VAL A 135 9.08 0.52 3.05
CA VAL A 135 8.64 -0.74 3.65
C VAL A 135 8.86 -0.69 5.16
N LEU A 136 7.84 -1.09 5.93
CA LEU A 136 7.92 -1.21 7.38
C LEU A 136 8.19 -2.65 7.79
N SER A 137 8.99 -2.84 8.84
CA SER A 137 9.14 -4.17 9.45
C SER A 137 7.94 -4.59 10.30
N HIS A 138 7.22 -3.63 10.88
CA HIS A 138 6.08 -3.87 11.76
C HIS A 138 5.12 -2.69 11.70
N ASP A 139 3.87 -2.92 12.12
CA ASP A 139 2.88 -1.87 12.37
C ASP A 139 3.33 -0.98 13.55
N PRO A 140 3.65 0.31 13.33
CA PRO A 140 4.05 1.26 14.36
C PRO A 140 3.01 1.44 15.47
N SER A 141 1.72 1.13 15.21
CA SER A 141 0.67 1.21 16.22
C SER A 141 0.75 0.06 17.24
N LYS A 142 1.40 -1.06 16.89
CA LYS A 142 1.54 -2.27 17.71
C LYS A 142 2.92 -2.42 18.33
N LYS A 143 3.97 -1.97 17.64
CA LYS A 143 5.36 -2.08 18.11
C LYS A 143 6.10 -0.76 17.86
N SER A 144 6.70 -0.21 18.91
CA SER A 144 7.55 0.98 18.81
C SER A 144 8.91 0.71 18.20
N ASP A 145 9.41 -0.53 18.29
CA ASP A 145 10.64 -0.97 17.62
C ASP A 145 10.32 -1.50 16.22
N PHE A 146 10.19 -0.57 15.28
CA PHE A 146 10.04 -0.86 13.87
C PHE A 146 11.22 -0.29 13.08
N THR A 147 11.41 -0.78 11.87
CA THR A 147 12.42 -0.28 10.93
C THR A 147 11.73 0.12 9.64
N VAL A 148 12.17 1.25 9.09
CA VAL A 148 11.80 1.72 7.76
C VAL A 148 12.93 1.37 6.81
N LEU A 149 12.63 0.63 5.76
CA LEU A 149 13.48 0.52 4.56
C LEU A 149 12.94 1.49 3.51
N PHE A 150 13.84 2.31 2.96
CA PHE A 150 13.50 3.37 2.03
C PHE A 150 14.27 3.21 0.72
N LEU A 151 13.56 3.20 -0.41
CA LEU A 151 14.10 3.11 -1.76
C LEU A 151 13.85 4.42 -2.50
N TYR A 152 14.90 4.99 -3.07
CA TYR A 152 14.85 6.24 -3.83
C TYR A 152 15.86 6.26 -4.96
N ARG A 153 15.60 7.03 -6.01
CA ARG A 153 16.42 7.09 -7.23
C ARG A 153 17.18 8.42 -7.31
N ILE A 154 18.45 8.35 -7.67
CA ILE A 154 19.25 9.51 -8.07
C ILE A 154 19.72 9.26 -9.50
N ASN A 155 20.78 8.47 -9.63
CA ASN A 155 21.27 7.89 -10.89
C ASN A 155 20.96 6.39 -10.91
N LEU A 156 21.22 5.73 -9.77
CA LEU A 156 20.86 4.35 -9.48
C LEU A 156 19.87 4.33 -8.31
N THR A 157 19.23 3.17 -8.08
CA THR A 157 18.36 3.00 -6.92
C THR A 157 19.21 2.89 -5.65
N LYS A 158 18.98 3.81 -4.72
CA LYS A 158 19.60 3.87 -3.42
C LYS A 158 18.65 3.33 -2.37
N MET A 159 19.24 2.82 -1.30
CA MET A 159 18.51 2.20 -0.20
C MET A 159 19.05 2.73 1.11
N ALA A 160 18.14 2.94 2.06
CA ALA A 160 18.52 3.31 3.41
C ALA A 160 17.54 2.74 4.44
N VAL A 161 18.04 2.47 5.64
CA VAL A 161 17.23 2.05 6.78
C VAL A 161 17.25 3.09 7.89
N TRP A 162 16.14 3.19 8.59
CA TRP A 162 15.98 4.05 9.75
C TRP A 162 15.15 3.37 10.83
N ARG A 163 15.49 3.63 12.09
CA ARG A 163 14.72 3.19 13.26
C ARG A 163 14.32 4.37 14.14
N PRO A 164 13.19 4.28 14.85
CA PRO A 164 12.80 5.26 15.86
C PRO A 164 13.93 5.57 16.84
N GLY A 165 14.15 6.86 17.09
CA GLY A 165 15.24 7.36 17.95
C GLY A 165 16.54 7.67 17.22
N GLU A 166 16.71 7.24 15.97
CA GLU A 166 17.89 7.56 15.18
C GLU A 166 17.75 8.93 14.49
N ASN A 167 18.85 9.67 14.44
CA ASN A 167 18.89 11.03 13.85
C ASN A 167 19.34 11.04 12.37
N ARG A 168 19.70 9.89 11.81
CA ARG A 168 20.17 9.75 10.42
C ARG A 168 19.76 8.42 9.82
N TRP A 169 19.69 8.40 8.50
CA TRP A 169 19.56 7.18 7.72
C TRP A 169 20.87 6.38 7.70
N ARG A 170 20.79 5.05 7.80
CA ARG A 170 21.91 4.17 7.48
C ARG A 170 21.79 3.73 6.02
N CYS A 171 22.70 4.19 5.19
CA CYS A 171 22.71 3.83 3.77
C CYS A 171 23.12 2.36 3.59
N ILE A 172 22.47 1.69 2.65
CA ILE A 172 22.84 0.36 2.20
C ILE A 172 23.61 0.51 0.90
N PRO A 173 24.74 -0.20 0.70
CA PRO A 173 25.48 -0.19 -0.55
C PRO A 173 24.57 -0.41 -1.76
N CYS A 174 24.79 0.39 -2.79
CA CYS A 174 23.97 0.49 -3.99
C CYS A 174 24.20 -0.71 -4.92
N MET A 175 23.13 -1.23 -5.51
CA MET A 175 23.18 -2.10 -6.70
C MET A 175 22.44 -1.37 -7.85
N ASP A 176 22.28 -2.01 -9.00
CA ASP A 176 21.59 -1.49 -10.18
C ASP A 176 20.08 -1.23 -9.91
N HIS A 177 19.21 -1.68 -10.81
CA HIS A 177 17.77 -1.50 -10.72
C HIS A 177 17.17 -2.44 -9.67
N VAL A 178 16.62 -1.87 -8.59
CA VAL A 178 15.81 -2.61 -7.61
C VAL A 178 14.36 -2.58 -8.07
N ALA A 179 13.80 -3.77 -8.32
CA ALA A 179 12.43 -3.92 -8.77
C ALA A 179 11.45 -3.79 -7.60
N ASP A 180 11.68 -4.53 -6.51
CA ASP A 180 10.81 -4.46 -5.34
C ASP A 180 11.50 -4.84 -4.01
N ALA A 181 10.85 -4.49 -2.90
CA ALA A 181 11.27 -4.79 -1.54
C ALA A 181 10.09 -5.21 -0.65
N ILE A 182 10.35 -6.14 0.28
CA ILE A 182 9.39 -6.57 1.30
C ILE A 182 10.08 -6.86 2.63
N PHE A 183 9.34 -6.76 3.74
CA PHE A 183 9.72 -7.37 5.01
C PHE A 183 8.97 -8.70 5.17
N PHE A 184 9.70 -9.81 5.25
CA PHE A 184 9.15 -11.17 5.27
C PHE A 184 9.92 -12.02 6.29
N ARG A 185 9.18 -12.78 7.12
CA ARG A 185 9.75 -13.68 8.16
C ARG A 185 10.90 -13.02 8.96
N GLY A 186 10.68 -11.80 9.44
CA GLY A 186 11.61 -11.08 10.30
C GLY A 186 12.76 -10.38 9.58
N ASN A 187 12.82 -10.41 8.25
CA ASN A 187 13.93 -9.87 7.48
C ASN A 187 13.46 -9.05 6.27
N PHE A 188 14.29 -8.12 5.79
CA PHE A 188 14.03 -7.43 4.53
C PHE A 188 14.61 -8.22 3.36
N TYR A 189 13.79 -8.40 2.32
CA TYR A 189 14.17 -9.01 1.05
C TYR A 189 14.01 -8.01 -0.09
N LEU A 190 14.86 -8.14 -1.11
CA LEU A 190 14.92 -7.27 -2.28
C LEU A 190 14.96 -8.12 -3.55
N ALA A 191 14.15 -7.78 -4.54
CA ALA A 191 14.33 -8.25 -5.91
C ALA A 191 15.14 -7.20 -6.69
N CYS A 192 16.31 -7.57 -7.20
CA CYS A 192 17.23 -6.68 -7.89
C CYS A 192 18.02 -7.45 -8.95
N SER A 193 18.16 -6.90 -10.16
CA SER A 193 19.05 -7.45 -11.21
C SER A 193 18.90 -8.97 -11.46
N SER A 194 17.67 -9.48 -11.48
CA SER A 194 17.37 -10.92 -11.64
C SER A 194 17.82 -11.80 -10.48
N ASP A 195 17.90 -11.24 -9.28
CA ASP A 195 18.28 -11.93 -8.04
C ASP A 195 17.40 -11.51 -6.86
N LEU A 196 17.26 -12.40 -5.88
CA LEU A 196 16.67 -12.13 -4.58
C LEU A 196 17.78 -11.95 -3.55
N PHE A 197 17.79 -10.82 -2.85
CA PHE A 197 18.74 -10.52 -1.78
C PHE A 197 18.05 -10.42 -0.42
N LEU A 198 18.78 -10.79 0.62
CA LEU A 198 18.46 -10.55 2.03
C LEU A 198 19.29 -9.37 2.52
N ILE A 199 18.66 -8.39 3.19
CA ILE A 199 19.38 -7.34 3.91
C ILE A 199 19.71 -7.84 5.32
N SER A 200 20.99 -8.12 5.56
CA SER A 200 21.53 -8.53 6.87
C SER A 200 22.00 -7.32 7.67
N ASP A 201 22.20 -7.50 8.98
CA ASP A 201 22.84 -6.50 9.85
C ASP A 201 22.16 -5.12 9.88
N VAL A 202 20.84 -5.10 9.71
CA VAL A 202 20.02 -3.87 9.66
C VAL A 202 20.21 -2.95 10.88
N GLY A 203 20.57 -3.52 12.03
CA GLY A 203 20.81 -2.76 13.28
C GLY A 203 22.20 -2.17 13.42
N SER A 204 23.15 -2.51 12.56
CA SER A 204 24.54 -2.06 12.64
C SER A 204 25.00 -1.50 11.30
N ASN A 205 25.66 -2.29 10.46
CA ASN A 205 26.10 -1.91 9.13
C ASN A 205 25.41 -2.82 8.11
N PRO A 206 24.28 -2.37 7.52
CA PRO A 206 23.47 -3.23 6.68
C PRO A 206 24.24 -3.72 5.44
N THR A 207 24.17 -5.02 5.19
CA THR A 207 24.77 -5.65 4.01
C THR A 207 23.73 -6.47 3.25
N MET A 208 24.02 -6.78 1.99
CA MET A 208 23.15 -7.62 1.17
C MET A 208 23.79 -8.98 0.93
N LYS A 209 22.98 -10.02 1.04
CA LYS A 209 23.38 -11.41 0.77
C LYS A 209 22.46 -11.99 -0.30
N LEU A 210 23.06 -12.52 -1.37
CA LEU A 210 22.32 -13.25 -2.41
C LEU A 210 21.64 -14.48 -1.79
N VAL A 211 20.35 -14.64 -2.04
CA VAL A 211 19.53 -15.76 -1.59
C VAL A 211 19.38 -16.78 -2.72
N MET A 212 18.85 -16.32 -3.85
CA MET A 212 18.62 -17.13 -5.05
C MET A 212 18.50 -16.23 -6.30
N PRO A 213 18.79 -16.75 -7.50
CA PRO A 213 18.43 -16.06 -8.74
C PRO A 213 16.91 -16.02 -8.95
N LEU A 214 16.45 -15.00 -9.66
CA LEU A 214 15.07 -14.79 -10.07
C LEU A 214 14.99 -14.66 -11.59
N LEU A 215 13.86 -15.08 -12.17
CA LEU A 215 13.52 -14.78 -13.55
C LEU A 215 12.57 -13.58 -13.53
N LEU A 216 13.13 -12.37 -13.52
CA LEU A 216 12.35 -11.14 -13.50
C LEU A 216 11.91 -10.80 -14.93
N SER A 217 10.61 -10.67 -15.14
CA SER A 217 10.06 -10.20 -16.40
C SER A 217 8.83 -9.30 -16.21
N GLY A 218 9.02 -7.99 -16.42
CA GLY A 218 7.94 -7.01 -16.36
C GLY A 218 8.07 -6.11 -15.14
N ILE A 219 6.97 -5.99 -14.39
CA ILE A 219 6.95 -5.25 -13.12
C ILE A 219 6.72 -6.24 -12.00
N GLU A 220 7.66 -6.29 -11.06
CA GLU A 220 7.67 -7.32 -10.04
C GLU A 220 7.20 -6.81 -8.68
N TYR A 221 6.51 -7.69 -7.95
CA TYR A 221 6.08 -7.47 -6.58
C TYR A 221 6.48 -8.68 -5.75
N LEU A 222 7.10 -8.42 -4.60
CA LEU A 222 7.28 -9.43 -3.55
C LEU A 222 6.08 -9.37 -2.62
N VAL A 223 5.43 -10.51 -2.39
CA VAL A 223 4.20 -10.61 -1.59
C VAL A 223 4.39 -11.64 -0.49
N ASP A 224 4.07 -11.27 0.76
CA ASP A 224 3.91 -12.22 1.86
C ASP A 224 2.49 -12.80 1.78
N PHE A 225 2.40 -14.03 1.27
CA PHE A 225 1.17 -14.78 1.19
C PHE A 225 1.13 -15.80 2.32
N MET A 226 0.56 -15.41 3.45
CA MET A 226 0.34 -16.29 4.60
C MET A 226 1.62 -16.98 5.10
N GLY A 227 2.74 -16.26 5.10
CA GLY A 227 4.04 -16.79 5.49
C GLY A 227 4.80 -17.47 4.36
N GLU A 228 4.30 -17.43 3.13
CA GLU A 228 4.98 -17.88 1.91
C GLU A 228 5.37 -16.68 1.05
N LEU A 229 6.57 -16.69 0.47
CA LEU A 229 7.02 -15.59 -0.38
C LEU A 229 6.60 -15.84 -1.82
N LEU A 230 5.82 -14.92 -2.39
CA LEU A 230 5.47 -14.93 -3.81
C LEU A 230 6.24 -13.83 -4.54
N LEU A 231 6.68 -14.15 -5.75
CA LEU A 231 7.05 -13.19 -6.79
C LEU A 231 5.86 -13.07 -7.74
N VAL A 232 5.29 -11.87 -7.84
CA VAL A 232 4.20 -11.56 -8.77
C VAL A 232 4.75 -10.68 -9.89
N GLU A 233 4.59 -11.10 -11.12
CA GLU A 233 5.02 -10.39 -12.33
C GLU A 233 3.79 -9.81 -13.04
N ARG A 234 3.76 -8.49 -13.20
CA ARG A 234 2.76 -7.77 -13.97
C ARG A 234 3.30 -7.54 -15.37
N HIS A 235 2.64 -8.13 -16.36
CA HIS A 235 2.99 -7.94 -17.76
C HIS A 235 2.09 -6.89 -18.39
N LEU A 236 2.73 -5.92 -19.05
CA LEU A 236 2.05 -4.84 -19.72
C LEU A 236 1.96 -5.08 -21.23
N THR A 237 1.02 -4.40 -21.87
CA THR A 237 0.93 -4.32 -23.34
C THR A 237 0.77 -2.86 -23.74
N ASN A 238 1.38 -2.49 -24.86
CA ASN A 238 1.23 -1.17 -25.45
C ASN A 238 -0.02 -1.19 -26.34
N LEU A 239 -0.96 -0.26 -26.10
CA LEU A 239 -2.19 -0.11 -26.88
C LEU A 239 -2.06 0.93 -28.02
N GLY A 240 -0.90 1.59 -28.15
CA GLY A 240 -0.60 2.57 -29.18
C GLY A 240 -0.36 3.97 -28.61
N GLU A 241 -0.25 4.94 -29.51
CA GLU A 241 -0.04 6.35 -29.17
C GLU A 241 -1.40 7.02 -28.89
N TRP A 242 -1.65 7.41 -27.63
CA TRP A 242 -2.54 8.53 -27.33
C TRP A 242 -1.88 9.82 -27.84
N PRO A 243 -2.58 10.94 -28.12
CA PRO A 243 -1.95 12.08 -28.79
C PRO A 243 -0.69 12.51 -28.03
N HIS A 244 0.46 12.10 -28.56
CA HIS A 244 1.84 12.27 -28.08
C HIS A 244 2.39 11.39 -26.94
N HIS A 245 1.76 10.27 -26.51
CA HIS A 245 2.27 9.42 -25.40
C HIS A 245 1.98 7.91 -25.56
N PHE A 246 2.85 7.05 -25.01
CA PHE A 246 2.64 5.60 -24.96
C PHE A 246 1.54 5.24 -23.97
N HIS A 247 0.47 4.61 -24.45
CA HIS A 247 -0.58 4.07 -23.57
C HIS A 247 -0.30 2.61 -23.28
N VAL A 248 0.06 2.33 -22.03
CA VAL A 248 0.47 1.02 -21.58
C VAL A 248 -0.53 0.54 -20.53
N VAL A 249 -1.09 -0.65 -20.74
CA VAL A 249 -2.06 -1.24 -19.82
C VAL A 249 -1.63 -2.63 -19.39
N THR A 250 -2.20 -3.09 -18.29
CA THR A 250 -1.98 -4.44 -17.78
C THR A 250 -2.62 -5.45 -18.70
N LYS A 251 -1.84 -6.46 -19.08
CA LYS A 251 -2.31 -7.58 -19.90
C LYS A 251 -2.67 -8.79 -19.05
N ARG A 252 -1.76 -9.17 -18.14
CA ARG A 252 -1.91 -10.35 -17.28
C ARG A 252 -0.91 -10.32 -16.13
N PHE A 253 -1.08 -11.24 -15.18
CA PHE A 253 -0.13 -11.51 -14.12
C PHE A 253 0.40 -12.94 -14.20
N ALA A 254 1.65 -13.13 -13.78
CA ALA A 254 2.20 -14.44 -13.44
C ALA A 254 2.59 -14.42 -11.96
N VAL A 255 2.39 -15.54 -11.26
CA VAL A 255 2.72 -15.64 -9.84
C VAL A 255 3.57 -16.87 -9.63
N HIS A 256 4.68 -16.69 -8.93
CA HIS A 256 5.63 -17.73 -8.63
C HIS A 256 5.83 -17.80 -7.12
N LYS A 257 5.63 -18.99 -6.55
CA LYS A 257 5.98 -19.27 -5.17
C LYS A 257 7.47 -19.54 -5.07
N LEU A 258 8.15 -18.82 -4.18
CA LEU A 258 9.59 -18.96 -3.97
C LEU A 258 9.88 -19.90 -2.80
N ASN A 259 10.66 -20.94 -3.05
CA ASN A 259 11.25 -21.78 -2.00
C ASN A 259 12.69 -21.32 -1.75
N LEU A 260 12.90 -20.66 -0.62
CA LEU A 260 14.20 -20.08 -0.27
C LEU A 260 15.25 -21.13 0.17
N GLU A 261 14.79 -22.29 0.64
CA GLU A 261 15.66 -23.38 1.10
C GLU A 261 16.20 -24.16 -0.11
N GLU A 262 15.29 -24.61 -0.97
CA GLU A 262 15.62 -25.35 -2.20
C GLU A 262 16.09 -24.42 -3.34
N LYS A 263 15.93 -23.10 -3.17
CA LYS A 263 16.24 -22.07 -4.17
C LYS A 263 15.55 -22.32 -5.51
N THR A 264 14.29 -22.71 -5.44
CA THR A 264 13.44 -22.99 -6.61
C THR A 264 12.22 -22.08 -6.62
N SER A 265 11.61 -21.94 -7.78
CA SER A 265 10.33 -21.28 -7.95
C SER A 265 9.35 -22.19 -8.67
N SER A 266 8.06 -22.08 -8.31
CA SER A 266 6.98 -22.83 -8.95
C SER A 266 5.82 -21.89 -9.26
N GLU A 267 5.24 -22.01 -10.45
CA GLU A 267 4.06 -21.24 -10.84
C GLU A 267 2.87 -21.52 -9.91
N CYS A 268 2.13 -20.48 -9.55
CA CYS A 268 0.94 -20.53 -8.72
C CYS A 268 -0.21 -19.81 -9.45
N LYS A 269 -1.28 -20.53 -9.78
CA LYS A 269 -2.49 -19.96 -10.44
C LYS A 269 -3.71 -19.97 -9.54
N ASP A 270 -3.59 -20.56 -8.36
CA ASP A 270 -4.69 -20.70 -7.43
C ASP A 270 -4.21 -20.42 -6.01
N PHE A 271 -4.64 -19.28 -5.50
CA PHE A 271 -4.46 -18.87 -4.10
C PHE A 271 -5.79 -18.95 -3.33
N GLY A 272 -6.73 -19.78 -3.80
CA GLY A 272 -7.94 -20.16 -3.09
C GLY A 272 -8.88 -19.00 -2.82
N ASP A 273 -9.28 -18.86 -1.56
CA ASP A 273 -10.23 -17.84 -1.11
C ASP A 273 -9.59 -16.46 -0.86
N TYR A 274 -8.39 -16.21 -1.38
CA TYR A 274 -7.66 -14.98 -1.14
C TYR A 274 -7.68 -14.05 -2.36
N ALA A 275 -7.49 -12.76 -2.10
CA ALA A 275 -7.25 -11.74 -3.11
C ALA A 275 -5.98 -10.94 -2.74
N ILE A 276 -5.22 -10.55 -3.74
CA ILE A 276 -3.98 -9.78 -3.58
C ILE A 276 -4.20 -8.37 -4.10
N PHE A 277 -3.77 -7.36 -3.35
CA PHE A 277 -3.88 -5.95 -3.70
C PHE A 277 -2.50 -5.39 -4.01
N LEU A 278 -2.30 -4.94 -5.25
CA LEU A 278 -1.03 -4.45 -5.79
C LEU A 278 -1.16 -3.00 -6.26
N GLY A 279 -0.02 -2.29 -6.23
CA GLY A 279 0.08 -0.90 -6.61
C GLY A 279 1.45 -0.36 -6.19
N THR A 280 1.55 0.94 -5.93
CA THR A 280 2.82 1.55 -5.45
C THR A 280 3.08 1.34 -3.95
N SER A 281 2.10 0.78 -3.22
CA SER A 281 2.18 0.46 -1.79
C SER A 281 2.71 -0.95 -1.54
N CYS A 282 2.99 -1.29 -0.28
CA CYS A 282 3.26 -2.68 0.09
C CYS A 282 2.04 -3.56 -0.27
N PRO A 283 2.24 -4.74 -0.90
CA PRO A 283 1.15 -5.64 -1.22
C PRO A 283 0.33 -6.03 0.01
N LEU A 284 -0.97 -6.23 -0.20
CA LEU A 284 -1.88 -6.71 0.83
C LEU A 284 -2.54 -8.01 0.36
N VAL A 285 -2.71 -8.95 1.29
CA VAL A 285 -3.41 -10.21 1.05
C VAL A 285 -4.62 -10.24 1.96
N VAL A 286 -5.80 -10.52 1.40
CA VAL A 286 -7.05 -10.58 2.17
C VAL A 286 -7.78 -11.87 1.88
N ASN A 287 -8.45 -12.42 2.90
CA ASN A 287 -9.37 -13.53 2.71
C ASN A 287 -10.70 -12.97 2.17
N SER A 288 -10.99 -13.23 0.91
CA SER A 288 -12.17 -12.72 0.20
C SER A 288 -13.50 -13.17 0.80
N GLN A 289 -13.55 -14.30 1.54
CA GLN A 289 -14.79 -14.77 2.17
C GLN A 289 -15.26 -13.85 3.30
N LEU A 290 -14.36 -13.07 3.89
CA LEU A 290 -14.70 -12.08 4.92
C LEU A 290 -15.36 -10.83 4.30
N PHE A 291 -15.34 -10.70 2.97
CA PHE A 291 -15.67 -9.46 2.27
C PHE A 291 -16.63 -9.71 1.10
N PRO A 292 -17.95 -9.51 1.30
CA PRO A 292 -18.91 -9.59 0.22
C PRO A 292 -18.50 -8.68 -0.96
N GLY A 293 -18.37 -9.27 -2.15
CA GLY A 293 -17.95 -8.55 -3.37
C GLY A 293 -16.43 -8.54 -3.62
N CYS A 294 -15.61 -9.03 -2.69
CA CYS A 294 -14.21 -9.34 -2.97
C CYS A 294 -14.12 -10.64 -3.78
N LYS A 295 -13.41 -10.59 -4.91
CA LYS A 295 -13.27 -11.74 -5.79
C LYS A 295 -12.12 -12.61 -5.29
N ARG A 296 -12.41 -13.88 -4.98
CA ARG A 296 -11.38 -14.87 -4.67
C ARG A 296 -10.47 -15.15 -5.88
N ASN A 297 -9.29 -15.69 -5.62
CA ASN A 297 -8.27 -16.02 -6.62
C ASN A 297 -8.05 -14.89 -7.63
N SER A 298 -7.95 -13.64 -7.14
CA SER A 298 -7.82 -12.45 -7.98
C SER A 298 -6.73 -11.48 -7.49
N ILE A 299 -6.24 -10.65 -8.41
CA ILE A 299 -5.34 -9.54 -8.12
C ILE A 299 -6.06 -8.22 -8.41
N TYR A 300 -6.28 -7.40 -7.39
CA TYR A 300 -6.70 -6.02 -7.52
C TYR A 300 -5.45 -5.14 -7.69
N PHE A 301 -5.35 -4.42 -8.80
CA PHE A 301 -4.19 -3.58 -9.07
C PHE A 301 -4.59 -2.14 -9.34
N THR A 302 -3.73 -1.21 -8.91
CA THR A 302 -3.82 0.21 -9.29
C THR A 302 -2.87 0.53 -10.42
N ASP A 303 -3.10 1.71 -10.99
CA ASP A 303 -2.16 2.35 -11.89
C ASP A 303 -0.85 2.59 -11.14
N LEU A 304 0.25 2.51 -11.87
CA LEU A 304 1.59 2.76 -11.34
C LEU A 304 2.03 4.21 -11.58
N GLY A 305 1.31 4.91 -12.47
CA GLY A 305 1.50 6.29 -12.84
C GLY A 305 2.88 6.61 -13.37
N ILE A 306 3.18 7.91 -13.37
CA ILE A 306 4.44 8.58 -13.76
C ILE A 306 5.71 7.96 -13.11
N LYS A 307 5.57 7.14 -12.05
CA LYS A 307 6.72 6.59 -11.28
C LYS A 307 7.66 5.70 -12.09
N LEU A 308 7.17 5.08 -13.17
CA LEU A 308 8.02 4.23 -14.02
C LEU A 308 8.38 4.91 -15.34
N TYR A 309 7.50 5.77 -15.87
CA TYR A 309 7.69 6.44 -17.15
C TYR A 309 7.08 7.85 -17.08
N PRO A 310 7.91 8.91 -17.05
CA PRO A 310 7.46 10.30 -17.06
C PRO A 310 6.61 10.67 -18.28
N GLU A 311 6.73 9.87 -19.34
CA GLU A 311 6.04 10.00 -20.62
C GLU A 311 4.74 9.18 -20.69
N VAL A 312 4.36 8.45 -19.63
CA VAL A 312 3.11 7.68 -19.57
C VAL A 312 2.17 8.38 -18.59
N TYR A 313 1.18 9.06 -19.15
CA TYR A 313 0.13 9.77 -18.40
C TYR A 313 -1.17 8.97 -18.44
N GLY A 314 -1.65 8.54 -17.28
CA GLY A 314 -2.86 7.75 -17.13
C GLY A 314 -3.09 7.39 -15.67
N CYS A 315 -4.35 7.27 -15.27
CA CYS A 315 -4.78 6.59 -14.03
C CYS A 315 -5.83 5.52 -14.36
N ASP A 316 -5.89 5.11 -15.62
CA ASP A 316 -6.91 4.24 -16.17
C ASP A 316 -6.51 2.76 -16.17
N ASP A 317 -5.24 2.42 -15.88
CA ASP A 317 -4.79 1.04 -15.74
C ASP A 317 -5.02 0.50 -14.33
N ILE A 318 -6.29 0.45 -13.94
CA ILE A 318 -6.75 -0.16 -12.70
C ILE A 318 -7.76 -1.27 -12.99
N GLY A 319 -7.71 -2.35 -12.21
CA GLY A 319 -8.61 -3.46 -12.45
C GLY A 319 -8.42 -4.65 -11.51
N VAL A 320 -9.30 -5.63 -11.66
CA VAL A 320 -9.16 -6.92 -11.01
C VAL A 320 -8.85 -7.97 -12.06
N TYR A 321 -7.68 -8.59 -11.95
CA TYR A 321 -7.31 -9.75 -12.75
C TYR A 321 -7.86 -11.01 -12.11
N ASP A 322 -8.73 -11.72 -12.82
CA ASP A 322 -9.39 -12.95 -12.41
C ASP A 322 -8.65 -14.15 -12.99
N PHE A 323 -7.90 -14.88 -12.16
CA PHE A 323 -7.13 -16.05 -12.60
C PHE A 323 -8.00 -17.13 -13.25
N PRO A 324 -9.15 -17.53 -12.68
CA PRO A 324 -10.06 -18.48 -13.30
C PRO A 324 -10.51 -18.12 -14.72
N ARG A 325 -10.69 -16.83 -15.03
CA ARG A 325 -11.15 -16.36 -16.34
C ARG A 325 -10.02 -15.91 -17.26
N ASP A 326 -8.80 -15.77 -16.74
CA ASP A 326 -7.68 -15.10 -17.42
C ASP A 326 -8.10 -13.75 -18.03
N ALA A 327 -8.79 -12.93 -17.22
CA ALA A 327 -9.41 -11.69 -17.69
C ALA A 327 -9.29 -10.56 -16.66
N ILE A 328 -9.23 -9.33 -17.16
CA ILE A 328 -9.24 -8.12 -16.35
C ILE A 328 -10.63 -7.51 -16.39
N GLU A 329 -11.19 -7.22 -15.22
CA GLU A 329 -12.48 -6.54 -15.06
C GLU A 329 -12.27 -5.19 -14.33
N PRO A 330 -12.99 -4.12 -14.70
CA PRO A 330 -12.95 -2.88 -13.94
C PRO A 330 -13.68 -3.04 -12.61
N TYR A 331 -13.10 -2.56 -11.52
CA TYR A 331 -13.76 -2.47 -10.21
C TYR A 331 -14.16 -1.04 -9.83
N TYR A 332 -13.79 -0.06 -10.66
CA TYR A 332 -14.01 1.36 -10.42
C TYR A 332 -14.35 2.07 -11.74
N PRO A 333 -15.23 3.09 -11.75
CA PRO A 333 -15.65 3.74 -12.99
C PRO A 333 -14.49 4.46 -13.70
N SER A 334 -14.23 4.10 -14.96
CA SER A 334 -13.13 4.65 -15.76
C SER A 334 -13.30 6.14 -16.09
N GLU A 335 -14.54 6.62 -16.14
CA GLU A 335 -14.92 8.01 -16.47
C GLU A 335 -14.40 9.07 -15.47
N ILE A 336 -13.84 8.63 -14.33
CA ILE A 336 -13.40 9.52 -13.24
C ILE A 336 -11.87 9.76 -13.31
N PHE A 337 -11.14 9.08 -14.20
CA PHE A 337 -9.69 9.22 -14.29
C PHE A 337 -9.26 10.43 -15.12
N HIS A 338 -8.40 11.25 -14.50
CA HIS A 338 -7.74 12.36 -15.18
C HIS A 338 -6.31 11.92 -15.51
N PRO A 339 -5.82 12.13 -16.75
CA PRO A 339 -4.49 11.67 -17.19
C PRO A 339 -3.31 12.26 -16.39
N PHE A 340 -3.55 13.36 -15.67
CA PHE A 340 -2.56 14.04 -14.82
C PHE A 340 -2.83 13.87 -13.31
N ALA A 341 -3.62 12.87 -12.91
CA ALA A 341 -3.84 12.56 -11.51
C ALA A 341 -2.67 11.72 -10.95
N GLU A 342 -2.40 11.86 -9.66
CA GLU A 342 -1.50 10.92 -8.98
C GLU A 342 -2.18 9.56 -8.87
N PRO A 343 -1.44 8.45 -9.10
CA PRO A 343 -2.03 7.13 -9.07
C PRO A 343 -2.64 6.86 -7.69
N PRO A 344 -3.83 6.26 -7.64
CA PRO A 344 -4.44 5.96 -6.37
C PRO A 344 -3.64 4.88 -5.63
N ILE A 345 -3.72 4.88 -4.31
CA ILE A 345 -3.02 3.89 -3.48
C ILE A 345 -3.97 3.12 -2.59
N TRP A 346 -3.67 1.85 -2.40
CA TRP A 346 -4.34 1.03 -1.40
C TRP A 346 -3.94 1.48 -0.01
N LEU A 347 -4.93 1.65 0.86
CA LEU A 347 -4.72 1.98 2.25
C LEU A 347 -5.65 1.13 3.11
N THR A 348 -5.07 0.34 4.00
CA THR A 348 -5.85 -0.38 5.00
C THR A 348 -6.26 0.59 6.10
N PRO A 349 -7.56 0.78 6.32
CA PRO A 349 -8.01 1.59 7.43
C PRO A 349 -7.70 0.87 8.75
N ASN A 350 -6.71 1.35 9.48
CA ASN A 350 -6.27 0.75 10.74
C ASN A 350 -6.61 1.71 11.87
N ILE A 351 -7.64 1.37 12.65
CA ILE A 351 -8.09 2.19 13.75
C ILE A 351 -8.17 1.42 15.08
N ASN A 352 -7.09 0.73 15.43
CA ASN A 352 -6.97 0.11 16.76
C ASN A 352 -6.91 1.14 17.93
N LYS A 353 -7.19 2.44 17.72
CA LYS A 353 -6.99 3.52 18.71
C LYS A 353 -7.97 4.73 18.64
N LEU A 354 -9.19 4.63 18.11
CA LEU A 354 -10.14 5.79 18.06
C LEU A 354 -10.64 6.24 19.45
#